data_AF-A0A7C4V9I8-F1
#
_entry.id   AF-A0A7C4V9I8-F1
#
_cell.length_a   1.000
_cell.length_b   1.000
_cell.length_c   1.000
_cell.angle_alpha   90.00
_cell.angle_beta   90.00
_cell.angle_gamma   90.00
#
_symmetry.space_group_name_H-M   'P 1'
#
loop_
_entity.id
_entity.type
_entity.pdbx_description
1 polymer ?
#
loop_
_entity_poly.entity_id
_entity_poly.type
_entity_poly.pdbx_seq_one_letter_code
_entity_poly.pdbx_strand_id
1 'polypeptide(L)'
;MRSPPIPQRIPPLEWRRPALVWTPLALALAIGWPAALFTNDPQLLRFVLAAGAMVFALALITLSACWALGRAPRTRRTVVLHVLAACAPVALAAPFVLTRLQAAIGDISGLNLPLALTPLALVLGLPVGLVSGMLFAFIALARQRSVGELLDDGVFTRHDVQPFR
;
A
#
# COMPACT_ATOMS: atom_id res chain seq x y z
N MET A 1 -31.41 -2.42 -34.34
CA MET A 1 -29.96 -2.11 -34.31
C MET A 1 -29.52 -2.12 -32.85
N ARG A 2 -28.56 -2.96 -32.45
CA ARG A 2 -28.03 -2.95 -31.07
C ARG A 2 -27.13 -1.72 -30.91
N SER A 3 -27.50 -0.80 -30.02
CA SER A 3 -26.63 0.31 -29.65
C SER A 3 -25.31 -0.24 -29.12
N PRO A 4 -24.16 0.37 -29.48
CA PRO A 4 -22.87 -0.05 -28.94
C PRO A 4 -22.87 0.09 -27.40
N PRO A 5 -22.27 -0.86 -26.67
CA PRO A 5 -22.21 -0.80 -25.22
C PRO A 5 -21.48 0.48 -24.78
N ILE A 6 -22.14 1.28 -23.94
CA ILE A 6 -21.57 2.52 -23.41
C ILE A 6 -20.37 2.16 -22.53
N PRO A 7 -19.19 2.78 -22.73
CA PRO A 7 -18.01 2.51 -21.91
C PRO A 7 -18.30 2.89 -20.44
N GLN A 8 -18.38 1.88 -19.57
CA GLN A 8 -18.56 2.09 -18.14
C GLN A 8 -17.31 2.73 -17.54
N ARG A 9 -17.45 3.94 -16.98
CA ARG A 9 -16.38 4.56 -16.20
C ARG A 9 -16.23 3.79 -14.88
N ILE A 10 -15.11 3.11 -14.69
CA ILE A 10 -14.77 2.44 -13.42
C ILE A 10 -14.66 3.53 -12.34
N PRO A 11 -15.50 3.51 -11.28
CA PRO A 11 -15.45 4.50 -10.22
C PRO A 11 -14.10 4.42 -9.48
N PRO A 12 -13.56 5.56 -9.00
CA PRO A 12 -12.34 5.56 -8.20
C PRO A 12 -12.51 4.76 -6.91
N LEU A 13 -11.41 4.27 -6.35
CA LEU A 13 -11.41 3.73 -4.99
C LEU A 13 -11.51 4.88 -4.00
N GLU A 14 -12.32 4.69 -2.97
CA GLU A 14 -12.45 5.64 -1.88
C GLU A 14 -11.92 5.05 -0.58
N TRP A 15 -11.49 5.95 0.30
CA TRP A 15 -11.16 5.58 1.67
C TRP A 15 -12.39 5.01 2.37
N ARG A 16 -12.20 3.87 3.03
CA ARG A 16 -13.26 3.24 3.81
C ARG A 16 -13.65 4.15 4.97
N ARG A 17 -14.94 4.46 5.09
CA ARG A 17 -15.45 5.31 6.19
C ARG A 17 -15.64 4.47 7.47
N PRO A 18 -15.24 4.97 8.65
CA PRO A 18 -14.46 6.19 8.88
C PRO A 18 -12.95 5.98 8.61
N ALA A 19 -12.35 6.84 7.80
CA ALA A 19 -10.95 6.69 7.37
C ALA A 19 -9.96 6.74 8.54
N LEU A 20 -10.27 7.53 9.58
CA LEU A 20 -9.47 7.64 10.79
C LEU A 20 -9.34 6.34 11.60
N VAL A 21 -10.24 5.37 11.39
CA VAL A 21 -10.17 4.06 12.06
C VAL A 21 -9.54 3.02 11.15
N TRP A 22 -9.99 2.96 9.89
CA TRP A 22 -9.55 1.92 8.96
C TRP A 22 -8.11 2.08 8.49
N THR A 23 -7.63 3.32 8.31
CA THR A 23 -6.26 3.57 7.85
C THR A 23 -5.20 3.17 8.88
N PRO A 24 -5.26 3.58 10.17
CA PRO A 24 -4.29 3.12 11.16
C PRO A 24 -4.39 1.63 11.41
N LEU A 25 -5.59 1.03 11.36
CA LEU A 25 -5.75 -0.42 11.47
C LEU A 25 -5.06 -1.16 10.30
N ALA A 26 -5.25 -0.67 9.07
CA ALA A 26 -4.60 -1.22 7.88
C ALA A 26 -3.07 -1.13 7.97
N LEU A 27 -2.54 0.01 8.43
CA LEU A 27 -1.10 0.19 8.66
C LEU A 27 -0.57 -0.75 9.75
N ALA A 28 -1.28 -0.83 10.87
CA ALA A 28 -0.91 -1.70 11.98
C ALA A 28 -0.83 -3.17 11.56
N LEU A 29 -1.80 -3.65 10.75
CA LEU A 29 -1.76 -5.01 10.23
C LEU A 29 -0.68 -5.20 9.17
N ALA A 30 -0.51 -4.24 8.26
CA ALA A 30 0.46 -4.33 7.17
C ALA A 30 1.92 -4.27 7.66
N ILE A 31 2.19 -3.54 8.74
CA ILE A 31 3.52 -3.45 9.39
C ILE A 31 3.65 -4.52 10.48
N GLY A 32 2.57 -4.88 11.15
CA GLY A 32 2.56 -5.82 12.26
C GLY A 32 2.82 -7.26 11.84
N TRP A 33 2.32 -7.70 10.68
CA TRP A 33 2.52 -9.09 10.25
C TRP A 33 4.01 -9.44 9.96
N PRO A 34 4.84 -8.61 9.29
CA PRO A 34 6.26 -8.93 9.16
C PRO A 34 6.99 -8.73 10.48
N ALA A 35 6.57 -7.77 11.31
CA ALA A 35 7.15 -7.56 12.64
C ALA A 35 6.96 -8.78 13.55
N ALA A 36 5.83 -9.48 13.43
CA ALA A 36 5.55 -10.71 14.17
C ALA A 36 6.57 -11.84 13.90
N LEU A 37 7.29 -11.81 12.77
CA LEU A 37 8.34 -12.79 12.46
C LEU A 37 9.62 -12.58 13.28
N PHE A 38 9.81 -11.39 13.86
CA PHE A 38 11.04 -10.98 14.54
C PHE A 38 10.83 -10.70 16.04
N THR A 39 9.80 -11.26 16.66
CA THR A 39 9.50 -11.05 18.09
C THR A 39 10.61 -11.55 19.01
N ASN A 40 11.39 -12.53 18.56
CA ASN A 40 12.50 -13.09 19.33
C ASN A 40 13.76 -12.23 19.29
N ASP A 41 13.85 -11.27 18.35
CA ASP A 41 15.02 -10.43 18.13
C ASP A 41 14.65 -8.95 18.20
N PRO A 42 14.70 -8.31 19.40
CA PRO A 42 14.25 -6.94 19.60
C PRO A 42 14.95 -5.91 18.70
N GLN A 43 16.21 -6.16 18.35
CA GLN A 43 16.98 -5.30 17.45
C GLN A 43 16.44 -5.37 16.02
N LEU A 44 16.21 -6.57 15.48
CA LEU A 44 15.63 -6.76 14.15
C LEU A 44 14.19 -6.25 14.08
N LEU A 45 13.41 -6.47 15.13
CA LEU A 45 12.04 -5.94 15.24
C LEU A 45 12.01 -4.41 15.05
N ARG A 46 12.89 -3.67 15.73
CA ARG A 46 12.99 -2.21 15.59
C ARG A 46 13.31 -1.79 14.15
N PHE A 47 14.22 -2.50 13.50
CA PHE A 47 14.56 -2.24 12.09
C PHE A 47 13.39 -2.50 11.16
N VAL A 48 12.68 -3.62 11.34
CA VAL A 48 11.52 -3.98 10.52
C VAL A 48 10.39 -2.97 10.70
N LEU A 49 10.11 -2.53 11.93
CA LEU A 49 9.12 -1.49 12.20
C LEU A 49 9.52 -0.15 11.56
N ALA A 50 10.77 0.27 11.69
CA ALA A 50 11.26 1.52 11.10
C ALA A 50 11.23 1.49 9.56
N ALA A 51 11.69 0.40 8.95
CA ALA A 51 11.66 0.20 7.51
C ALA A 51 10.21 0.16 6.99
N GLY A 52 9.33 -0.59 7.66
CA GLY A 52 7.90 -0.65 7.33
C GLY A 52 7.25 0.73 7.39
N ALA A 53 7.51 1.50 8.46
CA ALA A 53 7.01 2.86 8.60
C ALA A 53 7.51 3.78 7.46
N MET A 54 8.79 3.70 7.09
CA MET A 54 9.33 4.50 5.98
C MET A 54 8.70 4.14 4.63
N VAL A 55 8.56 2.84 4.33
CA VAL A 55 7.90 2.39 3.08
C VAL A 55 6.48 2.91 3.00
N PHE A 56 5.70 2.78 4.07
CA PHE A 56 4.32 3.24 4.08
C PHE A 56 4.21 4.77 4.06
N ALA A 57 5.11 5.50 4.71
CA ALA A 57 5.15 6.95 4.63
C ALA A 57 5.36 7.42 3.17
N LEU A 58 6.36 6.85 2.48
CA LEU A 58 6.61 7.16 1.06
C LEU A 58 5.43 6.76 0.16
N ALA A 59 4.85 5.59 0.40
CA ALA A 59 3.67 5.13 -0.35
C ALA A 59 2.47 6.06 -0.15
N LEU A 60 2.22 6.54 1.06
CA LEU A 60 1.13 7.47 1.36
C LEU A 60 1.38 8.86 0.77
N ILE A 61 2.62 9.36 0.80
CA ILE A 61 2.98 10.64 0.16
C ILE A 61 2.73 10.57 -1.34
N THR A 62 3.22 9.51 -2.00
CA THR A 62 3.03 9.34 -3.46
C THR A 62 1.55 9.17 -3.82
N LEU A 63 0.79 8.40 -3.02
CA LEU A 63 -0.65 8.25 -3.20
C LEU A 63 -1.40 9.58 -3.01
N SER A 64 -1.03 10.36 -2.00
CA SER A 64 -1.63 11.66 -1.71
C SER A 64 -1.34 12.67 -2.83
N ALA A 65 -0.13 12.65 -3.39
CA ALA A 65 0.23 13.45 -4.56
C ALA A 65 -0.62 13.07 -5.78
N CYS A 66 -0.86 11.78 -6.03
CA CYS A 66 -1.75 11.34 -7.11
C CYS A 66 -3.19 11.84 -6.92
N TRP A 67 -3.70 11.84 -5.69
CA TRP A 67 -5.01 12.44 -5.37
C TRP A 67 -5.03 13.94 -5.64
N ALA A 68 -4.03 14.69 -5.18
CA ALA A 68 -3.92 16.13 -5.40
C ALA A 68 -3.86 16.51 -6.89
N LEU A 69 -3.27 15.64 -7.73
CA LEU A 69 -3.19 15.81 -9.19
C LEU A 69 -4.44 15.31 -9.95
N GLY A 70 -5.52 14.91 -9.26
CA GLY A 70 -6.75 14.41 -9.88
C GLY A 70 -6.63 13.00 -10.48
N ARG A 71 -5.56 12.27 -10.15
CA ARG A 71 -5.29 10.90 -10.62
C ARG A 71 -5.55 9.88 -9.52
N ALA A 72 -6.75 9.91 -8.94
CA ALA A 72 -7.13 8.97 -7.89
C ALA A 72 -7.03 7.50 -8.38
N PRO A 73 -6.51 6.59 -7.54
CA PRO A 73 -6.35 5.18 -7.88
C PRO A 73 -7.71 4.53 -8.12
N ARG A 74 -7.89 3.94 -9.30
CA ARG A 74 -9.14 3.22 -9.66
C ARG A 74 -9.11 1.73 -9.33
N THR A 75 -7.92 1.20 -9.06
CA THR A 75 -7.73 -0.23 -8.81
C THR A 75 -6.80 -0.45 -7.63
N ARG A 76 -7.02 -1.55 -6.89
CA ARG A 76 -6.15 -1.94 -5.76
C ARG A 76 -4.73 -2.20 -6.25
N ARG A 77 -4.58 -2.71 -7.48
CA ARG A 77 -3.29 -2.90 -8.15
C ARG A 77 -2.48 -1.59 -8.21
N THR A 78 -3.12 -0.46 -8.52
CA THR A 78 -2.44 0.84 -8.54
C THR A 78 -1.86 1.19 -7.17
N VAL A 79 -2.61 0.97 -6.09
CA VAL A 79 -2.15 1.24 -4.71
C VAL A 79 -0.99 0.31 -4.34
N VAL A 80 -1.12 -0.99 -4.62
CA VAL A 80 -0.05 -1.97 -4.39
C VAL A 80 1.23 -1.58 -5.15
N LEU A 81 1.11 -1.06 -6.38
CA LEU A 81 2.27 -0.57 -7.13
C LEU A 81 2.96 0.62 -6.48
N HIS A 82 2.24 1.53 -5.80
CA HIS A 82 2.88 2.62 -5.06
C HIS A 82 3.65 2.10 -3.85
N VAL A 83 3.10 1.11 -3.14
CA VAL A 83 3.78 0.45 -2.03
C VAL A 83 5.02 -0.30 -2.52
N LEU A 84 4.92 -1.04 -3.63
CA LEU A 84 6.07 -1.72 -4.24
C LEU A 84 7.13 -0.74 -4.73
N ALA A 85 6.72 0.36 -5.36
CA ALA A 85 7.62 1.41 -5.83
C ALA A 85 8.34 2.11 -4.67
N ALA A 86 7.70 2.26 -3.51
CA ALA A 86 8.32 2.74 -2.28
C ALA A 86 9.20 1.68 -1.59
N CYS A 87 8.81 0.40 -1.68
CA CYS A 87 9.54 -0.71 -1.09
C CYS A 87 10.89 -0.95 -1.79
N ALA A 88 10.94 -0.88 -3.12
CA ALA A 88 12.15 -1.10 -3.90
C ALA A 88 13.35 -0.22 -3.46
N PRO A 89 13.26 1.12 -3.37
CA PRO A 89 14.38 1.94 -2.94
C PRO A 89 14.75 1.71 -1.47
N VAL A 90 13.78 1.42 -0.59
CA VAL A 90 14.07 1.09 0.81
C VAL A 90 14.82 -0.24 0.93
N ALA A 91 14.40 -1.25 0.18
CA ALA A 91 15.08 -2.56 0.13
C ALA A 91 16.50 -2.45 -0.45
N LEU A 92 16.70 -1.60 -1.47
CA LEU A 92 18.01 -1.31 -2.03
C LEU A 92 18.91 -0.55 -1.04
N ALA A 93 18.35 0.37 -0.26
CA ALA A 93 19.11 1.16 0.72
C ALA A 93 19.42 0.37 2.01
N ALA A 94 18.60 -0.63 2.35
CA ALA A 94 18.70 -1.35 3.62
C ALA A 94 20.09 -1.95 3.93
N PRO A 95 20.79 -2.64 3.00
CA PRO A 95 22.14 -3.16 3.25
C PRO A 95 23.17 -2.05 3.57
N PHE A 96 23.03 -0.88 2.95
CA PHE A 96 23.92 0.25 3.18
C PHE A 96 23.65 0.92 4.54
N VAL A 97 22.38 1.04 4.92
CA VAL A 97 22.02 1.57 6.25
C VAL A 97 22.54 0.63 7.34
N LEU A 98 22.39 -0.68 7.17
CA LEU A 98 22.85 -1.67 8.13
C LEU A 98 24.36 -1.63 8.33
N THR A 99 25.14 -1.54 7.25
CA THR A 99 26.61 -1.47 7.33
C THR A 99 27.10 -0.18 7.98
N ARG A 100 26.46 0.97 7.71
CA ARG A 100 26.77 2.24 8.38
C ARG A 100 26.52 2.17 9.88
N LEU A 101 25.46 1.48 10.28
CA LEU A 101 25.05 1.36 11.67
C LEU A 101 25.96 0.38 12.43
N GLN A 102 26.37 -0.73 11.81
CA GLN A 102 27.39 -1.64 12.35
C GLN A 102 28.74 -0.93 12.51
N ALA A 103 29.17 -0.17 11.49
CA ALA A 103 30.39 0.62 11.55
C ALA A 103 30.38 1.66 12.68
N ALA A 104 29.21 2.24 12.98
CA ALA A 104 29.05 3.17 14.10
C ALA A 104 29.13 2.49 15.48
N ILE A 105 28.82 1.19 15.58
CA ILE A 105 28.86 0.40 16.83
C ILE A 105 30.24 -0.24 17.07
N GLY A 106 31.16 -0.18 16.08
CA GLY A 106 32.55 -0.59 16.23
C GLY A 106 32.89 -2.01 15.75
N ASP A 107 31.93 -2.72 15.16
CA ASP A 107 32.20 -4.02 14.52
C ASP A 107 32.64 -3.81 13.07
N ILE A 108 33.93 -4.08 12.81
CA ILE A 108 34.53 -3.99 11.48
C ILE A 108 34.46 -5.37 10.84
N SER A 109 33.58 -5.55 9.87
CA SER A 109 33.64 -6.70 8.96
C SER A 109 33.10 -6.36 7.57
N GLY A 110 34.03 -6.06 6.66
CA GLY A 110 33.89 -6.21 5.20
C GLY A 110 33.03 -5.17 4.48
N LEU A 111 33.67 -4.15 3.90
CA LEU A 111 33.04 -3.16 2.99
C LEU A 111 32.33 -3.77 1.74
N ASN A 112 32.55 -5.06 1.44
CA ASN A 112 31.95 -5.75 0.29
C ASN A 112 30.67 -6.55 0.61
N LEU A 113 30.29 -6.69 1.89
CA LEU A 113 29.07 -7.40 2.29
C LEU A 113 27.74 -6.76 1.84
N PRO A 114 27.56 -5.42 1.76
CA PRO A 114 26.22 -4.86 1.52
C PRO A 114 25.74 -5.17 0.11
N LEU A 115 26.64 -5.16 -0.89
CA LEU A 115 26.27 -5.44 -2.28
C LEU A 115 25.79 -6.90 -2.44
N ALA A 116 26.44 -7.85 -1.74
CA ALA A 116 26.06 -9.26 -1.72
C ALA A 116 24.70 -9.51 -1.04
N LEU A 117 24.30 -8.67 -0.08
CA LEU A 117 23.01 -8.78 0.60
C LEU A 117 21.84 -8.14 -0.17
N THR A 118 22.12 -7.25 -1.12
CA THR A 118 21.11 -6.58 -1.96
C THR A 118 20.11 -7.54 -2.64
N PRO A 119 20.53 -8.60 -3.36
CA PRO A 119 19.58 -9.51 -4.00
C PRO A 119 18.71 -10.23 -2.97
N LEU A 120 19.27 -10.61 -1.81
CA LEU A 120 18.51 -11.23 -0.72
C LEU A 120 17.46 -10.26 -0.16
N ALA A 121 17.85 -8.99 0.06
CA ALA A 121 16.95 -7.94 0.54
C ALA A 121 15.78 -7.69 -0.43
N LEU A 122 16.01 -7.77 -1.74
CA LEU A 122 14.94 -7.65 -2.74
C LEU A 122 14.04 -8.89 -2.76
N VAL A 123 14.63 -10.09 -2.76
CA VAL A 123 13.91 -11.37 -2.81
C VAL A 123 12.98 -11.54 -1.61
N LEU A 124 13.39 -11.09 -0.43
CA LEU A 124 12.55 -11.13 0.78
C LEU A 124 11.67 -9.89 0.92
N GLY A 125 12.20 -8.71 0.62
CA GLY A 125 11.50 -7.43 0.82
C GLY A 125 10.33 -7.22 -0.13
N LEU A 126 10.44 -7.61 -1.40
CA LEU A 126 9.37 -7.41 -2.38
C LEU A 126 8.11 -8.24 -2.09
N PRO A 127 8.18 -9.55 -1.79
CA PRO A 127 7.00 -10.31 -1.38
C PRO A 127 6.35 -9.77 -0.11
N VAL A 128 7.16 -9.36 0.87
CA VAL A 128 6.66 -8.73 2.10
C VAL A 128 5.92 -7.44 1.76
N GLY A 129 6.53 -6.55 0.97
CA GLY A 129 5.91 -5.30 0.52
C GLY A 129 4.64 -5.54 -0.30
N LEU A 130 4.59 -6.58 -1.12
CA LEU A 130 3.41 -6.98 -1.90
C LEU A 130 2.25 -7.35 -0.97
N VAL A 131 2.48 -8.26 -0.03
CA VAL A 131 1.45 -8.74 0.91
C VAL A 131 0.98 -7.59 1.82
N SER A 132 1.90 -6.80 2.36
CA SER A 132 1.57 -5.60 3.14
C SER A 132 0.76 -4.59 2.33
N GLY A 133 1.13 -4.33 1.07
CA GLY A 133 0.39 -3.43 0.18
C GLY A 133 -0.99 -3.96 -0.17
N MET A 134 -1.14 -5.28 -0.37
CA MET A 134 -2.44 -5.92 -0.60
C MET A 134 -3.34 -5.82 0.63
N LEU A 135 -2.83 -6.17 1.81
CA LEU A 135 -3.56 -6.03 3.08
C LEU A 135 -4.03 -4.60 3.29
N PHE A 136 -3.11 -3.64 3.12
CA PHE A 136 -3.43 -2.22 3.23
C PHE A 136 -4.54 -1.81 2.26
N ALA A 137 -4.39 -2.12 0.97
CA ALA A 137 -5.37 -1.76 -0.05
C ALA A 137 -6.73 -2.47 0.13
N PHE A 138 -6.75 -3.64 0.76
CA PHE A 138 -8.00 -4.37 1.02
C PHE A 138 -8.76 -3.79 2.22
N ILE A 139 -8.05 -3.39 3.27
CA ILE A 139 -8.64 -2.90 4.52
C ILE A 139 -8.98 -1.41 4.43
N ALA A 140 -8.08 -0.59 3.89
CA ALA A 140 -8.21 0.86 3.86
C ALA A 140 -9.12 1.38 2.74
N LEU A 141 -9.24 0.63 1.63
CA LEU A 141 -9.97 1.09 0.43
C LEU A 141 -11.20 0.24 0.14
N ALA A 142 -12.32 0.93 -0.07
CA ALA A 142 -13.57 0.35 -0.53
C ALA A 142 -13.84 0.79 -1.97
N ARG A 143 -14.46 -0.09 -2.76
CA ARG A 143 -15.04 0.31 -4.04
C ARG A 143 -16.35 1.05 -3.74
N GLN A 144 -16.52 2.22 -4.34
CA GLN A 144 -17.80 2.93 -4.31
C GLN A 144 -18.85 2.02 -4.94
N ARG A 145 -19.91 1.68 -4.19
CA ARG A 145 -21.07 0.98 -4.76
C ARG A 145 -21.59 1.85 -5.90
N SER A 146 -21.80 1.23 -7.05
CA SER A 146 -22.30 1.98 -8.20
C SER A 146 -23.73 2.43 -7.92
N VAL A 147 -24.15 3.58 -8.48
CA VAL A 147 -25.55 4.05 -8.38
C VAL A 147 -26.53 2.99 -8.89
N GLY A 148 -26.10 2.11 -9.81
CA GLY A 148 -26.86 0.93 -10.25
C GLY A 148 -27.09 -0.10 -9.14
N GLU A 149 -26.11 -0.39 -8.29
CA GLU A 149 -26.30 -1.26 -7.11
C GLU A 149 -27.22 -0.61 -6.07
N LEU A 150 -27.17 0.72 -5.90
CA LEU A 150 -28.07 1.44 -4.99
C LEU A 150 -29.52 1.50 -5.52
N LEU A 151 -29.70 1.49 -6.84
CA LEU A 151 -31.01 1.37 -7.51
C LEU A 151 -31.58 -0.05 -7.39
N ASP A 152 -30.73 -1.09 -7.50
CA ASP A 152 -31.14 -2.49 -7.31
C ASP A 152 -31.40 -2.84 -5.83
N ASP A 153 -30.68 -2.21 -4.88
CA ASP A 153 -30.91 -2.35 -3.43
C ASP A 153 -32.19 -1.61 -2.95
N GLY A 154 -32.97 -1.01 -3.86
CA GLY A 154 -34.25 -0.36 -3.54
C GLY A 154 -34.13 0.96 -2.78
N VAL A 155 -32.91 1.51 -2.63
CA VAL A 155 -32.65 2.79 -1.94
C VAL A 155 -33.07 3.98 -2.82
N PHE A 156 -33.00 3.83 -4.14
CA PHE A 156 -33.60 4.75 -5.10
C PHE A 156 -34.74 4.03 -5.82
N THR A 157 -35.98 4.31 -5.43
CA THR A 157 -37.15 3.84 -6.18
C THR A 157 -37.07 4.39 -7.61
N ARG A 158 -37.38 3.55 -8.60
CA ARG A 158 -37.45 3.86 -10.05
C ARG A 158 -38.26 5.11 -10.43
N HIS A 159 -38.94 5.74 -9.47
CA HIS A 159 -39.75 6.95 -9.61
C HIS A 159 -38.98 8.27 -9.45
N ASP A 160 -37.74 8.27 -8.94
CA ASP A 160 -36.95 9.51 -8.78
C ASP A 160 -36.12 9.90 -10.00
N VAL A 161 -36.15 9.09 -11.06
CA VAL A 161 -35.48 9.42 -12.31
C VAL A 161 -36.49 10.12 -13.22
N GLN A 162 -36.45 11.45 -13.24
CA GLN A 162 -37.27 12.24 -14.16
C GLN A 162 -36.99 11.80 -15.61
N PRO A 163 -38.03 11.49 -16.42
CA PRO A 163 -37.82 11.26 -17.84
C PRO A 163 -37.36 12.57 -18.46
N PHE A 164 -36.16 12.57 -19.02
CA PHE A 164 -35.71 13.65 -19.90
C PHE A 164 -36.71 13.75 -21.06
N ARG A 165 -37.45 14.86 -21.10
CA ARG A 165 -38.26 15.27 -22.25
C ARG A 165 -37.39 16.00 -23.26
#